data_AF-A0ABD2N358-F1
#
_entry.id   AF-A0ABD2N358-F1
#
_cell.length_a   1.000
_cell.length_b   1.000
_cell.length_c   1.000
_cell.angle_alpha   90.00
_cell.angle_beta   90.00
_cell.angle_gamma   90.00
#
_symmetry.space_group_name_H-M   'P 1'
#
loop_
_entity.id
_entity.type
_entity.pdbx_description
1 polymer ?
#
loop_
_entity_poly.entity_id
_entity_poly.type
_entity_poly.pdbx_seq_one_letter_code
_entity_poly.pdbx_strand_id
1 'polypeptide(L)'
;MAPEWENAALSLRLLESCARVRPIARLPDLLSDVDPIYTTGPAGAAVNATTIEQFWDFLFTPNIIQMLVEHTNEKIEEHCASLIDTGGADTQTYHHHTGEEDVKASIGILYYIGSWKSFWRKQSRLVQP
;
A
#
# COMPACT_ATOMS: atom_id res chain seq x y z
N MET A 1 -0.64 -27.91 -9.54
CA MET A 1 0.05 -27.25 -8.42
C MET A 1 1.19 -26.47 -9.05
N ALA A 2 0.93 -25.21 -9.38
CA ALA A 2 1.86 -24.37 -10.13
C ALA A 2 2.91 -23.76 -9.16
N PRO A 3 4.19 -23.72 -9.54
CA PRO A 3 5.28 -23.29 -8.65
C PRO A 3 5.29 -21.76 -8.45
N GLU A 4 5.67 -21.32 -7.23
CA GLU A 4 5.64 -19.91 -6.75
C GLU A 4 6.30 -18.88 -7.69
N TRP A 5 7.24 -19.29 -8.55
CA TRP A 5 7.89 -18.38 -9.50
C TRP A 5 6.96 -17.91 -10.64
N GLU A 6 5.84 -18.60 -10.90
CA GLU A 6 4.85 -18.17 -11.88
C GLU A 6 4.08 -16.91 -11.39
N ASN A 7 3.88 -16.76 -10.08
CA ASN A 7 3.23 -15.58 -9.48
C ASN A 7 4.14 -14.34 -9.47
N ALA A 8 5.45 -14.54 -9.26
CA ALA A 8 6.44 -13.49 -9.42
C ALA A 8 6.56 -13.02 -10.88
N ALA A 9 6.46 -13.96 -11.83
CA ALA A 9 6.45 -13.65 -13.26
C ALA A 9 5.19 -12.88 -13.69
N LEU A 10 4.03 -13.15 -13.09
CA LEU A 10 2.79 -12.39 -13.32
C LEU A 10 2.88 -10.97 -12.77
N SER A 11 3.51 -10.79 -11.60
CA SER A 11 3.72 -9.48 -10.98
C SER A 11 4.71 -8.61 -11.76
N LEU A 12 5.79 -9.21 -12.29
CA LEU A 12 6.71 -8.53 -13.21
C LEU A 12 6.04 -8.20 -14.54
N ARG A 13 5.20 -9.09 -15.09
CA ARG A 13 4.43 -8.81 -16.32
C ARG A 13 3.39 -7.71 -16.13
N LEU A 14 2.82 -7.54 -14.94
CA LEU A 14 1.92 -6.43 -14.60
C LEU A 14 2.68 -5.10 -14.50
N LEU A 15 3.86 -5.09 -13.87
CA LEU A 15 4.77 -3.93 -13.84
C LEU A 15 5.27 -3.57 -15.25
N GLU A 16 5.64 -4.55 -16.06
CA GLU A 16 6.01 -4.38 -17.46
C GLU A 16 4.82 -3.99 -18.34
N SER A 17 3.59 -4.40 -18.02
CA SER A 17 2.36 -3.97 -18.70
C SER A 17 2.02 -2.51 -18.40
N CYS A 18 2.31 -2.04 -17.19
CA CYS A 18 2.26 -0.61 -16.85
C CYS A 18 3.38 0.18 -17.55
N ALA A 19 4.53 -0.47 -17.81
CA ALA A 19 5.66 0.11 -18.56
C ALA A 19 5.58 -0.12 -20.09
N ARG A 20 4.61 -0.87 -20.59
CA ARG A 20 4.48 -1.20 -22.03
C ARG A 20 3.82 -0.04 -22.74
N VAL A 21 4.62 0.97 -23.02
CA VAL A 21 4.38 1.95 -24.08
C VAL A 21 4.12 1.17 -25.37
N ARG A 22 2.88 1.20 -25.87
CA ARG A 22 2.62 0.68 -27.21
C ARG A 22 3.41 1.54 -28.20
N PRO A 23 4.28 0.97 -29.05
CA PRO A 23 4.79 1.74 -30.18
C PRO A 23 3.58 2.04 -31.06
N ILE A 24 3.13 3.29 -31.05
CA ILE A 24 2.27 3.79 -32.11
C ILE A 24 3.14 3.70 -33.35
N ALA A 25 2.80 2.76 -34.23
CA ALA A 25 3.49 2.56 -35.49
C ALA A 25 3.65 3.89 -36.20
N ARG A 26 4.88 4.41 -36.25
CA ARG A 26 5.25 5.51 -37.13
C ARG A 26 6.68 5.28 -37.60
N LEU A 27 6.80 4.76 -38.80
CA LEU A 27 7.76 5.33 -39.73
C LEU A 27 6.97 5.93 -40.90
N PRO A 28 7.43 7.01 -41.54
CA PRO A 28 8.83 7.40 -41.61
C PRO A 28 9.15 8.75 -40.93
N ASP A 29 10.33 8.76 -40.32
CA ASP A 29 11.48 9.59 -40.69
C ASP A 29 11.31 11.11 -40.77
N LEU A 30 12.30 11.78 -40.20
CA LEU A 30 12.63 13.22 -40.26
C LEU A 30 11.95 14.11 -39.21
N LEU A 31 12.80 14.55 -38.27
CA LEU A 31 12.72 15.83 -37.55
C LEU A 31 11.58 15.94 -36.53
N SER A 32 11.90 15.71 -35.26
CA SER A 32 11.72 16.75 -34.25
C SER A 32 12.24 16.23 -32.91
N ASP A 33 13.29 16.88 -32.41
CA ASP A 33 13.67 16.86 -30.99
C ASP A 33 12.54 17.52 -30.16
N VAL A 34 11.36 16.90 -30.10
CA VAL A 34 10.37 17.22 -29.06
C VAL A 34 10.67 16.28 -27.90
N ASP A 35 11.37 16.79 -26.90
CA ASP A 35 11.40 16.14 -25.59
C ASP A 35 9.95 15.88 -25.17
N PRO A 36 9.58 14.64 -24.82
CA PRO A 36 8.22 14.35 -24.39
C PRO A 36 7.89 15.20 -23.16
N ILE A 37 6.82 16.00 -23.26
CA ILE A 37 6.33 16.81 -22.15
C ILE A 37 5.72 15.85 -21.12
N TYR A 38 6.49 15.55 -20.07
CA TYR A 38 6.01 14.78 -18.93
C TYR A 38 5.13 15.65 -18.05
N THR A 39 3.83 15.37 -18.07
CA THR A 39 2.88 15.98 -17.13
C THR A 39 2.90 15.19 -15.82
N THR A 40 3.18 15.88 -14.71
CA THR A 40 3.15 15.26 -13.38
C THR A 40 1.71 15.10 -12.91
N GLY A 41 1.34 13.91 -12.49
CA GLY A 41 -0.02 13.63 -12.03
C GLY A 41 -0.33 12.15 -11.86
N PRO A 42 -1.53 11.82 -11.35
CA PRO A 42 -2.02 10.46 -11.30
C PRO A 42 -2.09 9.88 -12.72
N ALA A 43 -1.85 8.58 -12.85
CA ALA A 43 -1.85 7.86 -14.12
C ALA A 43 -2.75 6.63 -14.07
N GLY A 44 -3.21 6.18 -15.24
CA GLY A 44 -4.06 4.99 -15.36
C GLY A 44 -5.39 5.13 -14.60
N ALA A 45 -5.77 4.09 -13.87
CA ALA A 45 -7.03 4.05 -13.12
C ALA A 45 -7.10 5.10 -12.00
N ALA A 46 -5.95 5.54 -11.46
CA ALA A 46 -5.90 6.55 -10.40
C ALA A 46 -6.35 7.94 -10.86
N VAL A 47 -6.38 8.21 -12.18
CA VAL A 47 -6.92 9.48 -12.74
C VAL A 47 -8.40 9.63 -12.41
N ASN A 48 -9.13 8.52 -12.30
CA ASN A 48 -10.56 8.50 -12.04
C ASN A 48 -10.92 8.41 -10.55
N ALA A 49 -9.92 8.44 -9.66
CA ALA A 49 -10.17 8.47 -8.22
C ALA A 49 -10.80 9.83 -7.84
N THR A 50 -12.06 9.79 -7.42
CA THR A 50 -12.83 10.99 -7.05
C THR A 50 -13.03 11.13 -5.55
N THR A 51 -12.75 10.05 -4.80
CA THR A 51 -12.92 9.98 -3.36
C THR A 51 -11.61 9.56 -2.69
N ILE A 52 -11.46 9.89 -1.40
CA ILE A 52 -10.26 9.57 -0.65
C ILE A 52 -10.14 8.05 -0.42
N GLU A 53 -11.27 7.37 -0.29
CA GLU A 53 -11.40 5.92 -0.17
C GLU A 53 -10.85 5.23 -1.43
N GLN A 54 -11.28 5.68 -2.62
CA GLN A 54 -10.75 5.16 -3.89
C GLN A 54 -9.23 5.38 -4.01
N PHE A 55 -8.73 6.53 -3.55
CA PHE A 55 -7.29 6.78 -3.52
C PHE A 55 -6.56 5.79 -2.60
N TRP A 56 -7.13 5.49 -1.42
CA TRP A 56 -6.57 4.50 -0.50
C TRP A 56 -6.59 3.09 -1.08
N ASP A 57 -7.61 2.70 -1.84
CA ASP A 57 -7.67 1.39 -2.49
C ASP A 57 -6.55 1.19 -3.53
N PHE A 58 -6.06 2.28 -4.14
CA PHE A 58 -4.89 2.21 -5.03
C PHE A 58 -3.57 2.07 -4.27
N LEU A 59 -3.48 2.63 -3.06
CA LEU A 59 -2.28 2.52 -2.22
C LEU A 59 -2.20 1.18 -1.48
N PHE A 60 -3.33 0.74 -0.94
CA PHE A 60 -3.48 -0.48 -0.17
C PHE A 60 -4.47 -1.40 -0.87
N THR A 61 -3.96 -2.15 -1.83
CA THR A 61 -4.78 -3.13 -2.54
C THR A 61 -5.33 -4.19 -1.57
N PRO A 62 -6.47 -4.83 -1.89
CA PRO A 62 -7.04 -5.89 -1.06
C PRO A 62 -6.03 -7.00 -0.72
N ASN A 63 -5.15 -7.34 -1.66
CA ASN A 63 -4.10 -8.33 -1.44
C ASN A 63 -3.07 -7.90 -0.37
N ILE A 64 -2.69 -6.61 -0.35
CA ILE A 64 -1.79 -6.09 0.69
C ILE A 64 -2.47 -6.14 2.06
N ILE A 65 -3.74 -5.74 2.12
CA ILE A 65 -4.52 -5.80 3.37
C ILE A 65 -4.64 -7.23 3.88
N GLN A 66 -4.97 -8.18 3.00
CA GLN A 66 -5.09 -9.59 3.36
C GLN A 66 -3.75 -10.15 3.87
N MET A 67 -2.65 -9.87 3.17
CA MET A 67 -1.31 -10.30 3.60
C MET A 67 -0.93 -9.73 4.97
N LEU A 68 -1.33 -8.48 5.26
CA LEU A 68 -1.15 -7.88 6.60
C LEU A 68 -1.98 -8.61 7.67
N VAL A 69 -3.23 -8.94 7.36
CA VAL A 69 -4.10 -9.70 8.27
C VAL A 69 -3.49 -11.07 8.57
N GLU A 70 -3.09 -11.82 7.55
CA GLU A 70 -2.52 -13.16 7.67
C GLU A 70 -1.26 -13.15 8.54
N HIS A 71 -0.26 -12.34 8.20
CA HIS A 71 0.98 -12.28 8.98
C HIS A 71 0.80 -11.73 10.40
N THR A 72 -0.16 -10.82 10.61
CA THR A 72 -0.45 -10.32 11.96
C THR A 72 -1.03 -11.44 12.82
N ASN A 73 -1.95 -12.23 12.25
CA ASN A 73 -2.54 -13.37 12.95
C ASN A 73 -1.51 -14.48 13.21
N GLU A 74 -0.63 -14.79 12.25
CA GLU A 74 0.49 -15.72 12.46
C GLU A 74 1.39 -15.28 13.63
N LYS A 75 1.72 -13.99 13.70
CA LYS A 75 2.56 -13.45 14.78
C LYS A 75 1.86 -13.45 16.13
N ILE A 76 0.56 -13.19 16.14
CA ILE A 76 -0.27 -13.34 17.33
C ILE A 76 -0.22 -14.77 17.84
N GLU A 77 -0.43 -15.75 16.97
CA GLU A 77 -0.41 -17.19 17.32
C GLU A 77 0.97 -17.62 17.84
N GLU A 78 2.06 -17.22 17.16
CA GLU A 78 3.43 -17.51 17.59
C GLU A 78 3.71 -16.97 19.00
N HIS A 79 3.31 -15.72 19.26
CA HIS A 79 3.50 -15.10 20.57
C HIS A 79 2.65 -15.76 21.65
N CYS A 80 1.41 -16.13 21.32
CA CYS A 80 0.53 -16.87 22.24
C CYS A 80 1.10 -18.23 22.61
N ALA A 81 1.61 -18.98 21.64
CA ALA A 81 2.26 -20.27 21.89
C ALA A 81 3.46 -20.12 22.84
N SER A 82 4.26 -19.08 22.67
CA SER A 82 5.41 -18.78 23.53
C SER A 82 5.02 -18.40 24.97
N LEU A 83 3.91 -17.69 25.17
CA LEU A 83 3.42 -17.30 26.49
C LEU A 83 2.83 -18.47 27.27
N ILE A 84 2.14 -19.39 26.59
CA ILE A 84 1.60 -20.61 27.20
C ILE A 84 2.75 -21.52 27.68
N ASP A 85 3.80 -21.67 26.88
CA ASP A 85 4.97 -22.50 27.21
C ASP A 85 5.78 -21.95 28.41
N THR A 86 5.78 -20.62 28.59
CA THR A 86 6.49 -19.96 29.70
C THR A 86 5.68 -19.86 31.00
N GLY A 87 4.48 -20.44 31.05
CA GLY A 87 3.65 -20.50 32.27
C GLY A 87 2.98 -19.18 32.66
N GLY A 88 2.94 -18.20 31.76
CA GLY A 88 2.29 -16.91 31.96
C GLY A 88 0.77 -17.03 31.84
N ALA A 89 0.10 -17.38 32.93
CA ALA A 89 -1.35 -17.32 33.04
C ALA A 89 -1.82 -15.87 33.09
N ASP A 90 -2.23 -15.33 31.94
CA ASP A 90 -3.28 -14.30 31.81
C ASP A 90 -3.81 -14.31 30.38
N THR A 91 -4.61 -15.33 30.06
CA THR A 91 -5.19 -15.59 28.73
C THR A 91 -6.40 -14.69 28.44
N GLN A 92 -6.83 -13.83 29.38
CA GLN A 92 -8.12 -13.15 29.32
C GLN A 92 -8.22 -11.99 28.32
N THR A 93 -7.09 -11.39 27.90
CA THR A 93 -7.09 -10.33 26.87
C THR A 93 -7.04 -10.87 25.44
N TYR A 94 -6.89 -12.18 25.26
CA TYR A 94 -6.61 -12.80 23.95
C TYR A 94 -7.80 -13.59 23.43
N HIS A 95 -8.68 -12.91 22.67
CA HIS A 95 -9.75 -13.61 21.94
C HIS A 95 -10.10 -13.03 20.56
N HIS A 96 -9.28 -12.14 19.98
CA HIS A 96 -9.58 -11.63 18.63
C HIS A 96 -8.41 -11.78 17.68
N HIS A 97 -8.64 -12.61 16.65
CA HIS A 97 -7.90 -12.48 15.39
C HIS A 97 -8.20 -11.11 14.80
N THR A 98 -7.17 -10.51 14.22
CA THR A 98 -7.26 -9.25 13.51
C THR A 98 -8.01 -9.48 12.20
N GLY A 99 -9.04 -8.67 11.94
CA GLY A 99 -9.75 -8.64 10.66
C GLY A 99 -9.23 -7.54 9.73
N GLU A 100 -9.73 -7.51 8.49
CA GLU A 100 -9.39 -6.44 7.54
C GLU A 100 -9.78 -5.05 8.05
N GLU A 101 -10.91 -4.96 8.76
CA GLU A 101 -11.41 -3.71 9.33
C GLU A 101 -10.45 -3.16 10.39
N ASP A 102 -9.87 -4.02 11.22
CA ASP A 102 -8.90 -3.65 12.25
C ASP A 102 -7.60 -3.12 11.64
N VAL A 103 -7.13 -3.76 10.55
CA VAL A 103 -5.95 -3.30 9.80
C VAL A 103 -6.22 -1.94 9.16
N LYS A 104 -7.37 -1.77 8.48
CA LYS A 104 -7.76 -0.49 7.87
C LYS A 104 -7.91 0.61 8.92
N ALA A 105 -8.53 0.31 10.06
CA ALA A 105 -8.66 1.24 11.17
C ALA A 105 -7.28 1.64 11.73
N SER A 106 -6.37 0.68 11.90
CA SER A 106 -5.01 0.93 12.37
C SER A 106 -4.24 1.84 11.42
N ILE A 107 -4.34 1.61 10.10
CA ILE A 107 -3.76 2.48 9.07
C ILE A 107 -4.35 3.90 9.18
N GLY A 108 -5.66 4.02 9.36
CA GLY A 108 -6.34 5.31 9.56
C GLY A 108 -5.82 6.07 10.77
N ILE A 109 -5.62 5.39 11.90
CA ILE A 109 -5.04 5.98 13.11
C ILE A 109 -3.61 6.47 12.85
N LEU A 110 -2.77 5.66 12.20
CA LEU A 110 -1.39 6.04 11.87
C LEU A 110 -1.34 7.26 10.94
N TYR A 111 -2.21 7.30 9.93
CA TYR A 111 -2.35 8.44 9.04
C TYR A 111 -2.75 9.71 9.80
N TYR A 112 -3.72 9.61 10.71
CA TYR A 112 -4.14 10.73 11.55
C TYR A 112 -2.99 11.24 12.44
N ILE A 113 -2.26 10.34 13.11
CA ILE A 113 -1.10 10.69 13.95
C ILE A 113 -0.01 11.39 13.12
N GLY A 114 0.30 10.88 11.93
CA GLY A 114 1.27 11.47 11.01
C GLY A 114 0.86 12.88 10.56
N SER A 115 -0.41 13.02 10.19
CA SER A 115 -1.02 14.30 9.83
C SER A 115 -0.97 15.31 10.97
N TRP A 116 -1.31 14.91 12.19
CA TRP A 116 -1.29 15.76 13.39
C TRP A 116 0.11 16.33 13.66
N LYS A 117 1.16 15.51 13.64
CA LYS A 117 2.55 16.00 13.85
C LYS A 117 3.01 16.93 12.73
N SER A 118 2.51 16.76 11.51
CA SER A 118 2.86 17.64 10.38
C SER A 118 2.19 19.01 10.48
N PHE A 119 0.99 19.06 11.08
CA PHE A 119 0.23 20.29 11.32
C PHE A 119 0.99 21.24 12.28
N TRP A 120 1.44 20.72 13.43
CA TRP A 120 2.21 21.51 14.41
C TRP A 120 3.55 22.02 13.87
N ARG A 121 4.22 21.25 13.00
CA ARG A 121 5.48 21.67 12.35
C ARG A 121 5.32 22.75 11.27
N LYS A 122 4.10 22.95 10.75
CA LYS A 122 3.80 24.05 9.84
C LYS A 122 3.42 25.30 10.62
N GLN A 123 2.65 25.15 11.69
CA GLN A 123 2.24 26.27 12.54
C GLN A 123 3.42 26.91 13.27
N SER A 124 4.39 26.13 13.76
CA SER A 124 5.60 26.68 14.39
C SER A 124 6.51 27.46 13.43
N ARG A 125 6.42 27.22 12.11
CA ARG A 125 7.14 27.98 11.08
C ARG A 125 6.45 29.28 10.69
N LEU A 126 5.14 29.40 10.92
CA LEU A 126 4.36 30.60 10.63
C LEU A 126 4.32 31.60 11.80
N VAL A 127 4.86 31.22 12.96
CA VAL A 127 4.85 32.03 14.21
C VAL A 127 6.26 32.53 14.58
N GLN A 128 7.26 32.34 13.72
CA GLN A 128 8.56 33.02 13.89
C GLN A 128 8.52 34.36 13.15
N PRO A 129 8.81 35.49 13.84
CA PRO A 129 8.82 36.83 13.26
C PRO A 129 9.95 37.03 12.23
#